data_AF-A0A496XQB6-F1
#
_entry.id   AF-A0A496XQB6-F1
#
_cell.length_a   1.000
_cell.length_b   1.000
_cell.length_c   1.000
_cell.angle_alpha   90.00
_cell.angle_beta   90.00
_cell.angle_gamma   90.00
#
_symmetry.space_group_name_H-M   'P 1'
#
loop_
_entity.id
_entity.type
_entity.pdbx_description
1 polymer ?
#
loop_
_entity_poly.entity_id
_entity_poly.type
_entity_poly.pdbx_seq_one_letter_code
_entity_poly.pdbx_strand_id
1 'polypeptide(L)'
;MKQIVILSVIFTFNVYAQVFHRFQVPLREHSIIATKSGYFPDHISIFEGEKLKLFFTTTSNIPSCLKIREKKLFLSAKKGTIAEGEITFKHSGVFEYYCPAGKLKGTITVLRKANSSGPYQGRTIQSVREKKQRQWRPKDE
;
A
#
# COMPACT_ATOMS: atom_id res chain seq x y z
N MET A 1 20.75 -50.28 22.37
CA MET A 1 21.56 -49.10 22.00
C MET A 1 21.17 -48.44 20.66
N LYS A 2 20.81 -49.18 19.61
CA LYS A 2 20.44 -48.60 18.29
C LYS A 2 19.15 -47.74 18.30
N GLN A 3 18.17 -48.04 19.15
CA GLN A 3 16.88 -47.31 19.19
C GLN A 3 16.97 -45.91 19.84
N ILE A 4 17.91 -45.69 20.76
CA ILE A 4 18.06 -44.40 21.47
C ILE A 4 18.68 -43.33 20.56
N VAL A 5 19.55 -43.75 19.62
CA VAL A 5 20.18 -42.85 18.64
C VAL A 5 19.18 -42.35 17.59
N ILE A 6 18.18 -43.16 17.23
CA ILE A 6 17.16 -42.77 16.24
C ILE A 6 16.24 -41.68 16.82
N LEU A 7 15.88 -41.79 18.11
CA LEU A 7 15.04 -40.80 18.79
C LEU A 7 15.75 -39.44 18.97
N SER A 8 17.06 -39.41 19.20
CA SER A 8 17.79 -38.14 19.32
C SER A 8 17.95 -37.41 17.99
N VAL A 9 18.09 -38.14 16.88
CA VAL A 9 18.16 -37.55 15.52
C VAL A 9 16.81 -36.99 15.08
N ILE A 10 15.70 -37.63 15.43
CA ILE A 10 14.36 -37.11 15.11
C ILE A 10 14.04 -35.86 15.95
N PHE A 11 14.57 -35.78 17.17
CA PHE A 11 14.37 -34.62 18.04
C PHE A 11 15.17 -33.38 17.58
N THR A 12 16.38 -33.56 17.02
CA THR A 12 17.16 -32.42 16.48
C THR A 12 16.62 -31.88 15.16
N PHE A 13 15.95 -32.70 14.34
CA PHE A 13 15.31 -32.22 13.10
C PHE A 13 14.09 -31.31 13.35
N ASN A 14 13.32 -31.54 14.43
CA ASN A 14 12.13 -30.74 14.71
C ASN A 14 12.45 -29.33 15.25
N VAL A 15 13.63 -29.13 15.85
CA VAL A 15 14.01 -27.84 16.46
C VAL A 15 14.48 -26.81 15.41
N TYR A 16 14.86 -27.23 14.21
CA TYR A 16 15.36 -26.33 13.16
C TYR A 16 14.25 -25.66 12.32
N ALA A 17 12.98 -25.97 12.56
CA ALA A 17 11.84 -25.34 11.90
C ALA A 17 11.35 -24.10 12.67
N GLN A 18 12.26 -23.25 13.15
CA GLN A 18 11.89 -21.87 13.50
C GLN A 18 11.67 -21.11 12.19
N VAL A 19 10.46 -21.24 11.65
CA VAL A 19 9.98 -20.51 10.48
C VAL A 19 10.05 -19.02 10.80
N PHE A 20 11.10 -18.36 10.32
CA PHE A 20 11.13 -16.92 10.15
C PHE A 20 9.99 -16.56 9.19
N HIS A 21 8.81 -16.25 9.73
CA HIS A 21 7.72 -15.67 8.96
C HIS A 21 8.17 -14.27 8.50
N ARG A 22 8.82 -14.21 7.34
CA ARG A 22 9.04 -12.95 6.62
C ARG A 22 7.67 -12.48 6.15
N PHE A 23 7.14 -11.45 6.78
CA PHE A 23 5.93 -10.79 6.30
C PHE A 23 6.13 -10.39 4.84
N GLN A 24 5.20 -10.81 3.96
CA GLN A 24 5.26 -10.43 2.56
C GLN A 24 5.13 -8.91 2.46
N VAL A 25 5.88 -8.31 1.54
CA VAL A 25 5.77 -6.87 1.27
C VAL A 25 4.34 -6.61 0.79
N PRO A 26 3.57 -5.73 1.45
CA PRO A 26 2.20 -5.45 1.06
C PRO A 26 2.15 -4.91 -0.37
N LEU A 27 1.26 -5.49 -1.17
CA LEU A 27 0.93 -5.06 -2.53
C LEU A 27 -0.37 -4.27 -2.48
N ARG A 28 -0.33 -3.04 -2.98
CA ARG A 28 -1.47 -2.16 -3.11
C ARG A 28 -1.80 -1.99 -4.60
N GLU A 29 -3.05 -2.19 -4.94
CA GLU A 29 -3.54 -2.12 -6.32
C GLU A 29 -4.35 -0.85 -6.52
N HIS A 30 -4.05 -0.09 -7.58
CA HIS A 30 -4.78 1.13 -7.92
C HIS A 30 -5.03 1.23 -9.42
N SER A 31 -6.27 1.54 -9.77
CA SER A 31 -6.64 1.90 -11.14
C SER A 31 -6.59 3.41 -11.32
N ILE A 32 -5.93 3.87 -12.39
CA ILE A 32 -5.86 5.28 -12.78
C ILE A 32 -6.45 5.43 -14.18
N ILE A 33 -7.42 6.33 -14.29
CA ILE A 33 -8.14 6.62 -15.52
C ILE A 33 -7.75 8.02 -15.99
N ALA A 34 -7.16 8.11 -17.18
CA ALA A 34 -6.98 9.39 -17.86
C ALA A 34 -8.30 9.82 -18.53
N THR A 35 -8.69 11.07 -18.30
CA THR A 35 -9.83 11.71 -18.95
C THR A 35 -9.37 13.00 -19.64
N LYS A 36 -10.30 13.74 -20.24
CA LYS A 36 -10.00 15.07 -20.81
C LYS A 36 -9.65 16.11 -19.73
N SER A 37 -10.21 15.98 -18.52
CA SER A 37 -10.03 16.95 -17.43
C SER A 37 -8.85 16.63 -16.51
N GLY A 38 -8.47 15.37 -16.38
CA GLY A 38 -7.45 14.96 -15.41
C GLY A 38 -7.30 13.45 -15.28
N TYR A 39 -6.44 13.03 -14.34
CA TYR A 39 -6.41 11.65 -13.86
C TYR A 39 -7.43 11.44 -12.77
N PHE A 40 -8.00 10.23 -12.72
CA PHE A 40 -8.87 9.78 -11.64
C PHE A 40 -8.40 8.42 -11.13
N PRO A 41 -7.97 8.31 -9.86
CA PRO A 41 -7.73 9.42 -8.94
C PRO A 41 -6.56 10.31 -9.40
N ASP A 42 -6.56 11.55 -8.93
CA ASP A 42 -5.45 12.52 -9.04
C ASP A 42 -4.51 12.47 -7.82
N HIS A 43 -4.95 11.86 -6.72
CA HIS A 43 -4.19 11.66 -5.50
C HIS A 43 -4.26 10.19 -5.03
N ILE A 44 -3.10 9.59 -4.77
CA ILE A 44 -2.99 8.23 -4.19
C ILE A 44 -2.12 8.32 -2.94
N SER A 45 -2.48 7.59 -1.88
CA SER A 45 -1.66 7.47 -0.67
C SER A 45 -1.21 6.02 -0.45
N ILE A 46 0.08 5.81 -0.22
CA ILE A 46 0.66 4.49 0.09
C ILE A 46 1.66 4.63 1.25
N PHE A 47 2.13 3.52 1.82
CA PHE A 47 3.20 3.56 2.82
C PHE A 47 4.59 3.28 2.23
N GLU A 48 5.60 3.76 2.93
CA GLU A 48 7.00 3.48 2.62
C GLU A 48 7.29 1.96 2.64
N GLY A 49 7.93 1.49 1.56
CA GLY A 49 8.24 0.08 1.34
C GLY A 49 7.08 -0.75 0.79
N GLU A 50 5.89 -0.19 0.54
CA GLU A 50 4.81 -0.91 -0.16
C GLU A 50 5.13 -1.07 -1.65
N LYS A 51 4.64 -2.16 -2.23
CA LYS A 51 4.55 -2.34 -3.67
C LYS A 51 3.24 -1.75 -4.16
N LEU A 52 3.29 -0.94 -5.21
CA LEU A 52 2.14 -0.36 -5.87
C LEU A 52 2.01 -0.98 -7.27
N LYS A 53 0.92 -1.68 -7.53
CA LYS A 53 0.52 -2.14 -8.86
C LYS A 53 -0.52 -1.18 -9.42
N LEU A 54 -0.21 -0.59 -10.56
CA LEU A 54 -1.04 0.37 -11.26
C LEU A 54 -1.69 -0.27 -12.47
N PHE A 55 -2.99 -0.03 -12.63
CA PHE A 55 -3.77 -0.34 -13.82
C PHE A 55 -4.17 0.97 -14.48
N PHE A 56 -3.65 1.24 -15.67
CA PHE A 56 -3.83 2.52 -16.35
C PHE A 56 -4.71 2.37 -17.59
N THR A 57 -5.70 3.24 -17.74
CA THR A 57 -6.55 3.31 -18.94
C THR A 57 -6.95 4.75 -19.28
N THR A 58 -7.64 4.96 -20.40
CA THR A 58 -8.17 6.26 -20.81
C THR A 58 -9.59 6.16 -21.34
N THR A 59 -10.41 7.16 -21.04
CA THR A 59 -11.75 7.31 -21.64
C THR A 59 -11.74 8.17 -22.90
N SER A 60 -10.62 8.86 -23.17
CA SER A 60 -10.46 9.70 -24.36
C SER A 60 -10.25 8.86 -25.62
N ASN A 61 -10.66 9.40 -26.76
CA ASN A 61 -10.36 8.79 -28.06
C ASN A 61 -8.87 8.94 -28.45
N ILE A 62 -8.16 9.85 -27.78
CA ILE A 62 -6.72 10.07 -27.96
C ILE A 62 -5.96 9.21 -26.94
N PRO A 63 -4.94 8.43 -27.36
CA PRO A 63 -4.10 7.67 -26.43
C PRO A 63 -3.53 8.58 -25.34
N SER A 64 -3.55 8.09 -24.10
CA SER A 64 -3.02 8.83 -22.96
C SER A 64 -1.86 8.06 -22.34
N CYS A 65 -1.06 8.75 -21.53
CA CYS A 65 0.12 8.18 -20.91
C CYS A 65 0.19 8.51 -19.42
N LEU A 66 1.05 7.82 -18.69
CA LEU A 66 1.36 8.04 -17.29
C LEU A 66 2.85 7.75 -17.06
N LYS A 67 3.59 8.75 -16.58
CA LYS A 67 5.00 8.67 -16.20
C LYS A 67 5.17 9.16 -14.78
N ILE A 68 5.92 8.43 -13.96
CA ILE A 68 6.27 8.87 -12.60
C ILE A 68 7.66 9.55 -12.68
N ARG A 69 7.78 10.82 -12.27
CA ARG A 69 8.97 11.66 -12.54
C ARG A 69 10.29 11.04 -12.04
N GLU A 70 10.29 10.53 -10.83
CA GLU A 70 11.50 10.01 -10.15
C GLU A 70 11.69 8.50 -10.32
N LYS A 71 10.92 7.87 -11.22
CA LYS A 71 10.85 6.42 -11.33
C LYS A 71 10.83 5.98 -12.79
N LYS A 72 11.33 4.76 -13.04
CA LYS A 72 11.37 4.16 -14.39
C LYS A 72 10.04 3.50 -14.76
N LEU A 73 8.91 4.14 -14.48
CA LEU A 73 7.60 3.64 -14.85
C LEU A 73 6.95 4.56 -15.88
N PHE A 74 6.62 3.99 -17.04
CA PHE A 74 5.87 4.64 -18.11
C PHE A 74 4.79 3.67 -18.59
N LEU A 75 3.53 4.12 -18.54
CA LEU A 75 2.37 3.40 -19.02
C LEU A 75 1.69 4.21 -20.12
N SER A 76 1.17 3.52 -21.12
CA SER A 76 0.43 4.12 -22.22
C SER A 76 -0.77 3.25 -22.54
N ALA A 77 -1.94 3.87 -22.71
CA ALA A 77 -3.18 3.16 -22.95
C ALA A 77 -4.02 3.89 -24.00
N LYS A 78 -4.66 3.10 -24.85
CA LYS A 78 -5.74 3.52 -25.75
C LYS A 78 -7.09 3.25 -25.08
N LYS A 79 -8.16 3.86 -25.60
CA LYS A 79 -9.52 3.58 -25.13
C LYS A 79 -9.82 2.09 -25.22
N GLY A 80 -10.30 1.50 -24.13
CA GLY A 80 -10.63 0.07 -24.05
C GLY A 80 -9.44 -0.86 -23.79
N THR A 81 -8.22 -0.32 -23.62
CA THR A 81 -7.04 -1.11 -23.22
C THR A 81 -6.60 -0.75 -21.80
N ILE A 82 -6.02 -1.71 -21.09
CA ILE A 82 -5.43 -1.52 -19.76
C ILE A 82 -3.94 -1.81 -19.86
N ALA A 83 -3.12 -0.89 -19.34
CA ALA A 83 -1.68 -1.07 -19.17
C ALA A 83 -1.36 -1.27 -17.69
N GLU A 84 -0.48 -2.22 -17.39
CA GLU A 84 -0.11 -2.58 -16.01
C GLU A 84 1.33 -2.21 -15.70
N GLY A 85 1.59 -1.81 -14.46
CA GLY A 85 2.94 -1.52 -13.99
C GLY A 85 3.08 -1.69 -12.49
N GLU A 86 4.20 -2.25 -12.05
CA GLU A 86 4.52 -2.39 -10.62
C GLU A 86 5.69 -1.48 -10.24
N ILE A 87 5.60 -0.88 -9.06
CA ILE A 87 6.63 0.00 -8.54
C ILE A 87 6.73 -0.06 -7.01
N THR A 88 7.94 0.15 -6.48
CA THR A 88 8.18 0.23 -5.03
C THR A 88 8.74 1.60 -4.64
N PHE A 89 8.21 2.15 -3.55
CA PHE A 89 8.65 3.43 -2.99
C PHE A 89 9.44 3.20 -1.71
N LYS A 90 10.75 3.45 -1.76
CA LYS A 90 11.68 3.22 -0.64
C LYS A 90 11.72 4.34 0.39
N HIS A 91 11.20 5.52 0.06
CA HIS A 91 11.28 6.71 0.90
C HIS A 91 9.92 7.40 0.92
N SER A 92 9.58 8.00 2.06
CA SER A 92 8.42 8.88 2.20
C SER A 92 8.59 10.17 1.41
N GLY A 93 7.51 10.71 0.86
CA GLY A 93 7.53 11.93 0.05
C GLY A 93 6.32 12.04 -0.86
N VAL A 94 6.25 13.13 -1.62
CA VAL A 94 5.21 13.35 -2.64
C VAL A 94 5.84 13.16 -4.01
N PHE A 95 5.33 12.20 -4.78
CA PHE A 95 5.81 11.87 -6.11
C PHE A 95 4.78 12.26 -7.15
N GLU A 96 5.18 13.04 -8.15
CA GLU A 96 4.28 13.43 -9.24
C GLU A 96 4.25 12.36 -10.34
N TYR A 97 3.05 12.04 -10.82
CA TYR A 97 2.83 11.34 -12.08
C TYR A 97 2.15 12.25 -13.10
N TYR A 98 2.61 12.19 -14.35
CA TYR A 98 2.18 13.09 -15.41
C TYR A 98 2.29 12.43 -16.79
N CYS A 99 1.67 13.03 -17.81
CA CYS A 99 1.85 12.61 -19.20
C CYS A 99 2.71 13.65 -19.95
N PRO A 100 3.91 13.30 -20.47
CA PRO A 100 4.72 14.24 -21.26
C PRO A 100 4.02 14.78 -22.51
N ALA A 101 3.10 14.01 -23.09
CA ALA A 101 2.35 14.39 -24.29
C ALA A 101 1.12 15.27 -23.99
N GLY A 102 0.80 15.54 -22.72
CA GLY A 102 -0.41 16.24 -22.32
C GLY A 102 -0.23 17.11 -21.07
N LYS A 103 -1.33 17.68 -20.57
CA LYS A 103 -1.33 18.52 -19.34
C LYS A 103 -1.83 17.78 -18.09
N LEU A 104 -1.95 16.45 -18.15
CA LEU A 104 -2.45 15.63 -17.05
C LEU A 104 -1.38 15.50 -15.95
N LYS A 105 -1.78 15.69 -14.71
CA LYS A 105 -0.95 15.58 -13.51
C LYS A 105 -1.72 14.94 -12.36
N GLY A 106 -1.03 14.19 -11.53
CA GLY A 106 -1.51 13.64 -10.28
C GLY A 106 -0.33 13.37 -9.34
N THR A 107 -0.62 12.96 -8.11
CA THR A 107 0.38 12.81 -7.06
C THR A 107 0.20 11.51 -6.27
N ILE A 108 1.32 10.91 -5.87
CA ILE A 108 1.40 9.77 -4.98
C ILE A 108 2.07 10.25 -3.70
N THR A 109 1.33 10.24 -2.60
CA THR A 109 1.85 10.55 -1.27
C THR A 109 2.31 9.26 -0.61
N VAL A 110 3.61 9.15 -0.36
CA VAL A 110 4.21 8.03 0.36
C VAL A 110 4.37 8.43 1.82
N LEU A 111 3.56 7.83 2.67
CA LEU A 111 3.55 8.05 4.10
C LEU A 111 4.67 7.25 4.75
N ARG A 112 5.39 7.89 5.66
CA ARG A 112 6.37 7.21 6.50
C ARG A 112 5.64 6.19 7.37
N LYS A 113 6.19 4.98 7.50
CA LYS A 113 5.69 4.02 8.50
C LYS A 113 5.91 4.62 9.89
N ALA A 114 4.91 4.52 10.75
CA ALA A 114 5.07 4.89 12.15
C ALA A 114 6.15 3.97 12.75
N ASN A 115 7.35 4.51 12.97
CA ASN A 115 8.37 3.81 13.73
C ASN A 115 7.83 3.64 15.15
N SER A 116 7.94 2.44 15.71
CA SER A 116 7.58 2.12 17.10
C SER A 116 8.41 2.87 18.15
N SER A 117 9.30 3.79 17.75
CA SER A 117 10.25 4.53 18.59
C SER A 117 10.00 6.04 18.70
N GLY A 118 8.95 6.60 18.08
CA GLY A 118 8.50 7.96 18.38
C GLY A 118 7.55 7.97 19.59
N PRO A 119 7.44 9.08 20.37
CA PRO A 119 6.43 9.18 21.42
C PRO A 119 5.05 9.16 20.76
N TYR A 120 4.50 7.95 20.67
CA TYR A 120 3.16 7.66 20.21
C TYR A 120 2.20 8.29 21.21
N GLN A 121 1.74 9.51 20.93
CA GLN A 121 0.53 10.03 21.55
C GLN A 121 -0.61 9.15 21.06
N GLY A 122 -0.84 8.07 21.80
CA GLY A 122 -1.80 7.05 21.49
C GLY A 122 -3.13 7.68 21.16
N ARG A 123 -3.49 7.65 19.88
CA ARG A 123 -4.90 7.65 19.51
C ARG A 123 -5.44 6.32 20.01
N THR A 124 -5.83 6.30 21.27
CA THR A 124 -6.66 5.23 21.81
C THR A 124 -7.86 5.10 20.89
N ILE A 125 -8.14 3.88 20.43
CA ILE A 125 -9.35 3.58 19.66
C ILE A 125 -10.52 4.14 20.45
N GLN A 126 -11.37 4.97 19.82
CA GLN A 126 -12.43 5.68 20.54
C GLN A 126 -13.36 4.70 21.30
N SER A 127 -13.59 3.51 20.75
CA SER A 127 -14.34 2.42 21.38
C SER A 127 -13.73 1.90 22.69
N VAL A 128 -12.43 2.07 22.91
CA VAL A 128 -11.76 1.73 24.19
C VAL A 128 -12.04 2.82 25.24
N ARG A 129 -12.26 4.09 24.84
CA ARG A 129 -12.69 5.17 25.75
C ARG A 129 -14.16 5.03 26.15
N GLU A 130 -15.01 4.49 25.30
CA GLU A 130 -16.46 4.39 25.53
C GLU A 130 -16.89 3.25 26.48
N LYS A 131 -15.98 2.36 26.90
CA LYS A 131 -16.30 1.31 27.88
C LYS A 131 -16.68 1.83 29.28
N LYS A 132 -16.51 3.13 29.57
CA LYS A 132 -17.27 3.78 30.64
C LYS A 132 -18.66 4.12 30.08
N GLN A 133 -19.55 3.13 30.08
CA GLN A 133 -20.98 3.35 29.82
C GLN A 133 -21.47 4.49 30.72
N ARG A 134 -21.68 5.68 30.14
CA ARG A 134 -22.57 6.67 30.74
C ARG A 134 -23.96 6.15 30.48
N GLN A 135 -24.55 5.50 31.48
CA GLN A 135 -25.95 5.12 31.46
C GLN A 135 -26.77 6.37 31.14
N TRP A 136 -27.44 6.35 29.99
CA TRP A 136 -28.32 7.44 29.59
C TRP A 136 -29.44 7.53 30.63
N ARG A 137 -29.59 8.70 31.27
CA ARG A 137 -30.71 8.99 32.17
C ARG A 137 -31.67 9.94 31.44
N PRO A 138 -32.98 9.67 31.45
CA PRO A 138 -33.98 10.62 30.99
C PRO A 138 -33.78 11.95 31.71
N LYS A 139 -33.92 13.05 30.98
CA LYS A 139 -33.73 14.39 31.51
C LYS A 139 -35.03 14.86 32.19
N ASP A 140 -35.51 14.12 33.18
CA ASP A 140 -36.68 14.49 33.98
C ASP A 140 -36.53 13.92 35.39
N GLU A 141 -35.95 14.72 36.29
CA GLU A 141 -36.25 14.87 37.72
C GLU A 141 -35.74 16.25 38.18
#